data_AF-A0AAV7CSZ5-F1
#
_entry.id   AF-A0AAV7CSZ5-F1
#
_cell.length_a   1.000
_cell.length_b   1.000
_cell.length_c   1.000
_cell.angle_alpha   90.00
_cell.angle_beta   90.00
_cell.angle_gamma   90.00
#
_symmetry.space_group_name_H-M   'P 1'
#
loop_
_entity.id
_entity.type
_entity.pdbx_description
1 polymer ?
#
loop_
_entity_poly.entity_id
_entity_poly.type
_entity_poly.pdbx_seq_one_letter_code
_entity_poly.pdbx_strand_id
1 'polypeptide(L)'
;MDWKGKDLFELVCKHLVLKETWFFGLQYVANGMDTWLKLDKKVLQQDVPKEDPLKFRFLAKFYPENVSEELFQDITQHLFFLQHRSNETAELLAEKVQIAEDEAKLLAQDAVEARHELQRLELAVLKSKDEMRMMEKKMRESDMITMKLLQESDRRAKEVEMLEQDLQKAREAERITKQRLLELGNICQPSPTKGLTQDTSENDNKIPRQDVDTEYKRLSLEIEKERILT
;
A
#
# COMPACT_ATOMS: atom_id res chain seq x y z
N MET A 1 -13.09 54.31 46.68
CA MET A 1 -11.73 54.89 46.77
C MET A 1 -11.52 55.79 45.56
N ASP A 2 -11.10 57.03 45.75
CA ASP A 2 -11.02 58.04 44.68
C ASP A 2 -9.59 58.25 44.14
N TRP A 3 -8.86 57.15 43.94
CA TRP A 3 -7.44 57.20 43.56
C TRP A 3 -7.29 57.51 42.06
N LYS A 4 -6.39 58.44 41.74
CA LYS A 4 -5.90 58.67 40.37
C LYS A 4 -4.83 57.65 40.02
N GLY A 5 -4.65 57.40 38.72
CA GLY A 5 -3.57 56.54 38.24
C GLY A 5 -2.20 57.03 38.71
N LYS A 6 -2.02 58.36 38.79
CA LYS A 6 -0.81 58.99 39.34
C LYS A 6 -0.53 58.57 40.80
N ASP A 7 -1.54 58.57 41.66
CA ASP A 7 -1.38 58.25 43.08
C ASP A 7 -0.90 56.80 43.27
N LEU A 8 -1.47 55.88 42.47
CA LEU A 8 -1.06 54.47 42.48
C LEU A 8 0.36 54.29 41.95
N PHE A 9 0.71 54.96 40.85
CA PHE A 9 2.04 54.89 40.26
C PHE A 9 3.10 55.44 41.22
N GLU A 10 2.87 56.61 41.81
CA GLU A 10 3.78 57.22 42.78
C GLU A 10 3.96 56.36 44.03
N LEU A 11 2.91 55.67 44.49
CA LEU A 11 3.03 54.74 45.62
C LEU A 11 3.99 53.59 45.31
N VAL A 12 3.90 53.00 44.10
CA VAL A 12 4.80 51.93 43.66
C VAL A 12 6.23 52.45 43.54
N CYS A 13 6.43 53.61 42.88
CA CYS A 13 7.76 54.21 42.75
C CYS A 13 8.38 54.54 44.11
N LYS A 14 7.58 55.06 45.06
CA LYS A 14 8.02 55.34 46.42
C LYS A 14 8.43 54.08 47.17
N HIS A 15 7.66 52.98 47.02
CA HIS A 15 7.98 51.71 47.65
C HIS A 15 9.26 51.09 47.10
N LEU A 16 9.48 51.19 45.79
CA LEU A 16 10.70 50.71 45.12
C LEU A 16 11.89 51.68 45.25
N VAL A 17 11.69 52.84 45.87
CA VAL A 17 12.70 53.92 45.98
C VAL A 17 13.23 54.35 44.59
N LEU A 18 12.34 54.35 43.61
CA LEU A 18 12.61 54.68 42.22
C LEU A 18 12.46 56.18 41.98
N LYS A 19 13.53 56.83 41.50
CA LYS A 19 13.56 58.25 41.10
C LYS A 19 13.46 58.40 39.58
N GLU A 20 13.99 57.45 38.82
CA GLU A 20 13.98 57.44 37.35
C GLU A 20 12.63 56.96 36.78
N THR A 21 11.55 57.63 37.21
CA THR A 21 10.18 57.15 36.96
C THR A 21 9.71 57.32 35.52
N TRP A 22 10.36 58.18 34.74
CA TRP A 22 9.97 58.51 33.36
C TRP A 22 10.01 57.31 32.41
N PHE A 23 10.75 56.25 32.74
CA PHE A 23 10.80 55.03 31.95
C PHE A 23 9.59 54.11 32.17
N PHE A 24 8.90 54.21 33.30
CA PHE A 24 7.96 53.17 33.75
C PHE A 24 6.50 53.59 33.64
N GLY A 25 5.62 52.59 33.67
CA GLY A 25 4.19 52.78 33.78
C GLY A 25 3.52 51.56 34.42
N LEU A 26 2.21 51.69 34.66
CA LEU A 26 1.37 50.58 35.07
C LEU A 26 0.57 50.10 33.87
N GLN A 27 0.62 48.80 33.61
CA GLN A 27 -0.14 48.13 32.56
C GLN A 27 -1.19 47.21 33.19
N TYR A 28 -2.36 47.10 32.56
CA TYR A 28 -3.43 46.17 32.91
C TYR A 28 -4.01 45.56 31.63
N VAL A 29 -4.71 44.44 31.75
CA VAL A 29 -5.36 43.79 30.62
C VAL A 29 -6.81 44.25 30.57
N ALA A 30 -7.21 44.89 29.47
CA ALA A 30 -8.60 45.30 29.22
C ALA A 30 -9.10 44.58 27.98
N ASN A 31 -10.15 43.77 28.11
CA ASN A 31 -10.73 43.00 26.98
C ASN A 31 -9.69 42.17 26.21
N GLY A 32 -8.74 41.55 26.92
CA GLY A 32 -7.65 40.76 26.33
C GLY A 32 -6.52 41.59 25.70
N MET A 33 -6.59 42.92 25.77
CA MET A 33 -5.54 43.82 25.26
C MET A 33 -4.77 44.48 26.39
N ASP A 34 -3.47 44.54 26.21
CA ASP A 34 -2.55 45.23 27.10
C ASP A 34 -2.71 46.75 27.01
N THR A 35 -3.15 47.37 28.12
CA THR A 35 -3.46 48.80 28.17
C THR A 35 -2.68 49.49 29.29
N TRP A 36 -2.12 50.67 29.00
CA TRP A 36 -1.44 51.50 29.99
C TRP A 36 -2.42 52.33 30.81
N LEU A 37 -2.22 52.36 32.12
CA LEU A 37 -2.98 53.18 33.05
C LEU A 37 -2.71 54.66 32.80
N LYS A 38 -3.79 55.42 32.62
CA LYS A 38 -3.74 56.88 32.46
C LYS A 38 -3.59 57.52 33.83
N LEU A 39 -2.51 58.28 34.02
CA LEU A 39 -2.14 58.85 35.32
C LEU A 39 -3.07 60.01 35.73
N ASP A 40 -3.60 60.74 34.76
CA ASP A 40 -4.51 61.89 34.91
C ASP A 40 -5.94 61.48 35.29
N LYS A 41 -6.32 60.23 35.03
CA LYS A 41 -7.67 59.70 35.26
C LYS A 41 -7.77 58.88 36.53
N LYS A 42 -8.98 58.82 37.10
CA LYS A 42 -9.30 57.92 38.22
C LYS A 42 -9.19 56.47 37.77
N VAL A 43 -8.62 55.60 38.61
CA VAL A 43 -8.40 54.19 38.27
C VAL A 43 -9.72 53.49 37.95
N LEU A 44 -10.75 53.71 38.77
CA LEU A 44 -12.08 53.11 38.61
C LEU A 44 -12.92 53.70 37.46
N GLN A 45 -12.46 54.79 36.83
CA GLN A 45 -13.10 55.40 35.65
C GLN A 45 -12.45 54.95 34.33
N GLN A 46 -11.45 54.08 34.42
CA GLN A 46 -10.82 53.44 33.27
C GLN A 46 -11.36 52.02 33.13
N ASP A 47 -11.15 51.39 31.98
CA ASP A 47 -11.63 50.03 31.66
C ASP A 47 -10.82 48.94 32.37
N VAL A 48 -10.36 49.22 33.60
CA VAL A 48 -9.64 48.28 34.44
C VAL A 48 -10.62 47.19 34.89
N PRO A 49 -10.30 45.90 34.70
CA PRO A 49 -11.11 44.80 35.20
C PRO A 49 -11.38 44.97 36.69
N LYS A 50 -12.66 44.86 37.08
CA LYS A 50 -13.09 44.94 38.48
C LYS A 50 -12.86 43.61 39.21
N GLU A 51 -11.67 43.03 39.04
CA GLU A 51 -11.21 41.85 39.76
C GLU A 51 -10.69 42.26 41.15
N ASP A 52 -10.82 41.36 42.14
CA ASP A 52 -10.22 41.55 43.47
C ASP A 52 -9.24 40.40 43.75
N PRO A 53 -7.92 40.67 43.90
CA PRO A 53 -7.28 41.98 43.83
C PRO A 53 -7.16 42.52 42.39
N LEU A 54 -7.18 43.85 42.25
CA LEU A 54 -6.84 44.52 41.00
C LEU A 54 -5.39 44.20 40.61
N LYS A 55 -5.18 43.71 39.38
CA LYS A 55 -3.86 43.32 38.88
C LYS A 55 -3.28 44.40 37.98
N PHE A 56 -2.09 44.88 38.33
CA PHE A 56 -1.29 45.78 37.51
C PHE A 56 0.11 45.21 37.34
N ARG A 57 0.69 45.39 36.15
CA ARG A 57 2.11 45.13 35.88
C ARG A 57 2.87 46.45 35.87
N PHE A 58 3.89 46.56 36.69
CA PHE A 58 4.81 47.69 36.66
C PHE A 58 5.93 47.37 35.66
N LEU A 59 5.96 48.09 34.54
CA LEU A 59 6.84 47.78 33.41
C LEU A 59 7.48 49.05 32.85
N ALA A 60 8.66 48.89 32.26
CA ALA A 60 9.28 49.90 31.42
C ALA A 60 8.44 50.09 30.14
N LYS A 61 8.00 51.32 29.91
CA LYS A 61 7.28 51.79 28.72
C LYS A 61 8.23 52.43 27.71
N PHE A 62 9.28 53.09 28.21
CA PHE A 62 10.31 53.74 27.41
C PHE A 62 11.66 53.13 27.79
N TYR A 63 12.53 52.95 26.81
CA TYR A 63 13.85 52.37 26.98
C TYR A 63 14.91 53.44 26.73
N PRO A 64 15.98 53.50 27.53
CA PRO A 64 17.12 54.38 27.26
C PRO A 64 17.80 53.97 25.94
N GLU A 65 18.41 54.92 25.25
CA GLU A 65 19.26 54.64 24.09
C GLU A 65 20.58 54.01 24.55
N ASN A 66 21.13 54.51 25.67
CA ASN A 66 22.34 54.00 26.28
C ASN A 66 22.14 53.72 27.77
N VAL A 67 21.99 52.43 28.11
CA VAL A 67 21.78 51.94 29.48
C VAL A 67 22.88 52.42 30.44
N SER A 68 24.14 52.44 30.01
CA SER A 68 25.29 52.77 30.87
C SER A 68 25.38 54.26 31.19
N GLU A 69 24.83 55.13 30.34
CA GLU A 69 24.92 56.58 30.48
C GLU A 69 23.64 57.20 31.05
N GLU A 70 22.48 56.56 30.84
CA GLU A 70 21.17 57.10 31.23
C GLU A 70 20.59 56.50 32.50
N LEU A 71 20.98 55.27 32.89
CA LEU A 71 20.45 54.61 34.08
C LEU A 71 21.40 54.74 35.28
N PHE A 72 21.01 55.55 36.25
CA PHE A 72 21.82 55.88 37.42
C PHE A 72 21.54 54.99 38.63
N GLN A 73 20.33 54.46 38.80
CA GLN A 73 19.99 53.64 39.96
C GLN A 73 20.07 52.14 39.64
N ASP A 74 20.71 51.38 40.54
CA ASP A 74 20.79 49.91 40.45
C ASP A 74 19.41 49.25 40.35
N ILE A 75 18.40 49.79 41.05
CA ILE A 75 17.03 49.27 40.98
C ILE A 75 16.44 49.46 39.57
N THR A 76 16.71 50.59 38.92
CA THR A 76 16.26 50.85 37.55
C THR A 76 16.91 49.87 36.59
N GLN A 77 18.23 49.71 36.65
CA GLN A 77 18.97 48.75 35.84
C GLN A 77 18.46 47.32 36.05
N HIS A 78 18.21 46.93 37.31
CA HIS A 78 17.70 45.61 37.65
C HIS A 78 16.31 45.36 37.06
N LEU A 79 15.39 46.33 37.15
CA LEU A 79 14.04 46.19 36.60
C LEU A 79 14.06 46.07 35.07
N PHE A 80 14.90 46.85 34.39
CA PHE A 80 15.10 46.72 32.94
C PHE A 80 15.65 45.33 32.57
N PHE A 81 16.67 44.86 33.28
CA PHE A 81 17.25 43.54 33.05
C PHE A 81 16.22 42.42 33.25
N LEU A 82 15.47 42.47 34.35
CA LEU A 82 14.43 41.47 34.63
C LEU A 82 13.35 41.45 33.56
N GLN A 83 12.89 42.62 33.13
CA GLN A 83 11.87 42.72 32.09
C GLN A 83 12.39 42.19 30.74
N HIS A 84 13.59 42.57 30.34
CA HIS A 84 14.21 42.08 29.11
C HIS A 84 14.33 40.55 29.11
N ARG A 85 14.91 39.98 30.18
CA ARG A 85 15.07 38.53 30.32
C ARG A 85 13.73 37.80 30.36
N SER A 86 12.71 38.38 31.01
CA SER A 86 11.37 37.81 31.05
C SER A 86 10.73 37.77 29.66
N ASN A 87 10.90 38.84 28.86
CA ASN A 87 10.37 38.90 27.50
C ASN A 87 11.08 37.88 26.60
N GLU A 88 12.42 37.83 26.64
CA GLU A 88 13.21 36.84 25.91
C GLU A 88 12.79 35.41 26.26
N THR A 89 12.61 35.12 27.56
CA THR A 89 12.16 33.80 28.01
C THR A 89 10.75 33.47 27.49
N ALA A 90 9.84 34.44 27.46
CA ALA A 90 8.48 34.25 26.96
C ALA A 90 8.47 33.98 25.44
N GLU A 91 9.30 34.70 24.67
CA GLU A 91 9.48 34.48 23.23
C GLU A 91 10.02 33.08 22.95
N LEU A 92 11.07 32.65 23.66
CA LEU A 92 11.64 31.30 23.53
C LEU A 92 10.64 30.19 23.89
N LEU A 93 9.78 30.44 24.89
CA LEU A 93 8.73 29.48 25.26
C LEU A 93 7.65 29.41 24.18
N ALA A 94 7.24 30.54 23.61
CA ALA A 94 6.27 30.58 22.52
C ALA A 94 6.79 29.84 21.27
N GLU A 95 8.06 30.07 20.90
CA GLU A 95 8.71 29.36 19.80
C GLU A 95 8.75 27.84 20.04
N LYS A 96 9.11 27.40 21.26
CA LYS A 96 9.10 25.98 21.62
C LYS A 96 7.72 25.34 21.53
N VAL A 97 6.67 26.06 21.92
CA VAL A 97 5.29 25.57 21.78
C VAL A 97 4.94 25.39 20.31
N GLN A 98 5.27 26.37 19.47
CA GLN A 98 5.01 26.29 18.03
C GLN A 98 5.73 25.11 17.37
N ILE A 99 7.01 24.91 17.69
CA ILE A 99 7.79 23.76 17.19
C ILE A 99 7.12 22.45 17.59
N ALA A 100 6.69 22.31 18.84
CA ALA A 100 6.03 21.10 19.32
C ALA A 100 4.69 20.84 18.59
N GLU A 101 3.93 21.89 18.27
CA GLU A 101 2.70 21.78 17.49
C GLU A 101 2.97 21.31 16.05
N ASP A 102 3.99 21.88 15.40
CA ASP A 102 4.39 21.50 14.05
C ASP A 102 4.92 20.06 13.98
N GLU A 103 5.73 19.64 14.96
CA GLU A 103 6.19 18.25 15.09
C GLU A 103 5.02 17.28 15.30
N ALA A 104 4.07 17.62 16.18
CA ALA A 104 2.90 16.79 16.42
C ALA A 104 2.05 16.63 15.16
N LYS A 105 1.92 17.69 14.37
CA LYS A 105 1.20 17.66 13.08
C LYS A 105 1.90 16.78 12.05
N LEU A 106 3.22 16.88 11.93
CA LEU A 106 4.00 16.04 11.02
C LEU A 106 3.85 14.55 11.40
N LEU A 107 4.03 14.22 12.67
CA LEU A 107 3.87 12.84 13.16
C LEU A 107 2.46 12.29 12.92
N ALA A 108 1.42 13.12 13.07
CA ALA A 108 0.06 12.72 12.77
C ALA A 108 -0.14 12.40 11.28
N GLN A 109 0.46 13.20 10.40
CA GLN A 109 0.43 12.96 8.95
C GLN A 109 1.14 11.65 8.59
N ASP A 110 2.35 11.44 9.10
CA ASP A 110 3.14 10.22 8.86
C ASP A 110 2.40 8.97 9.36
N ALA A 111 1.74 9.06 10.51
CA ALA A 111 0.93 7.95 11.04
C ALA A 111 -0.26 7.61 10.13
N VAL A 112 -0.90 8.60 9.51
CA VAL A 112 -1.99 8.39 8.56
C VAL A 112 -1.47 7.74 7.27
N GLU A 113 -0.35 8.23 6.74
CA GLU A 113 0.28 7.67 5.55
C GLU A 113 0.70 6.21 5.76
N ALA A 114 1.35 5.91 6.89
CA ALA A 114 1.73 4.55 7.26
C ALA A 114 0.52 3.61 7.36
N ARG A 115 -0.61 4.07 7.92
CA ARG A 115 -1.85 3.29 7.99
C ARG A 115 -2.43 3.01 6.60
N HIS A 116 -2.44 4.01 5.74
CA HIS A 116 -2.93 3.86 4.37
C HIS A 116 -2.07 2.85 3.58
N GLU A 117 -0.75 2.90 3.75
CA GLU A 117 0.16 1.96 3.10
C GLU A 117 -0.01 0.53 3.64
N LEU A 118 -0.17 0.36 4.95
CA LEU A 118 -0.49 -0.95 5.54
C LEU A 118 -1.78 -1.52 4.98
N GLN A 119 -2.84 -0.72 4.88
CA GLN A 119 -4.12 -1.14 4.32
C GLN A 119 -3.97 -1.56 2.84
N ARG A 120 -3.18 -0.82 2.05
CA ARG A 120 -2.90 -1.15 0.66
C ARG A 120 -2.20 -2.51 0.53
N LEU A 121 -1.20 -2.77 1.37
CA LEU A 121 -0.47 -4.04 1.40
C LEU A 121 -1.36 -5.20 1.86
N GLU A 122 -2.20 -5.01 2.87
CA GLU A 122 -3.15 -6.03 3.33
C GLU A 122 -4.11 -6.47 2.21
N LEU A 123 -4.65 -5.52 1.45
CA LEU A 123 -5.51 -5.81 0.30
C LEU A 123 -4.76 -6.58 -0.79
N ALA A 124 -3.50 -6.23 -1.07
CA ALA A 124 -2.68 -6.96 -2.03
C ALA A 124 -2.42 -8.41 -1.60
N VAL A 125 -2.14 -8.62 -0.31
CA VAL A 125 -1.95 -9.96 0.27
C VAL A 125 -3.22 -10.79 0.17
N LEU A 126 -4.38 -10.22 0.52
CA LEU A 126 -5.67 -10.91 0.42
C LEU A 126 -5.98 -11.32 -1.02
N LYS A 127 -5.79 -10.41 -1.98
CA LYS A 127 -5.99 -10.69 -3.40
C LYS A 127 -5.10 -11.84 -3.89
N SER A 128 -3.81 -11.80 -3.59
CA SER A 128 -2.87 -12.86 -3.95
C SER A 128 -3.26 -14.21 -3.33
N LYS A 129 -3.73 -14.19 -2.08
CA LYS A 129 -4.20 -15.40 -1.39
C LYS A 129 -5.42 -16.03 -2.08
N ASP A 130 -6.33 -15.20 -2.58
CA ASP A 130 -7.51 -15.68 -3.31
C ASP A 130 -7.14 -16.23 -4.70
N GLU A 131 -6.23 -15.58 -5.42
CA GLU A 131 -5.68 -16.06 -6.69
C GLU A 131 -5.01 -17.44 -6.53
N MET A 132 -4.21 -17.62 -5.47
CA MET A 132 -3.54 -18.88 -5.16
C MET A 132 -4.55 -20.01 -4.89
N ARG A 133 -5.62 -19.75 -4.11
CA ARG A 133 -6.69 -20.73 -3.88
C ARG A 133 -7.40 -21.14 -5.17
N MET A 134 -7.65 -20.18 -6.06
CA MET A 134 -8.26 -20.46 -7.37
C MET A 134 -7.34 -21.31 -8.25
N MET A 135 -6.04 -21.01 -8.25
CA MET A 135 -5.05 -21.78 -8.99
C MET A 135 -4.94 -23.22 -8.47
N GLU A 136 -4.88 -23.41 -7.15
CA GLU A 136 -4.86 -24.73 -6.54
C GLU A 136 -6.10 -25.58 -6.90
N LYS A 137 -7.28 -24.96 -6.96
CA LYS A 137 -8.50 -25.67 -7.37
C LYS A 137 -8.40 -26.15 -8.82
N LYS A 138 -7.98 -25.27 -9.74
CA LYS A 138 -7.77 -25.62 -11.16
C LYS A 138 -6.72 -26.71 -11.33
N MET A 139 -5.65 -26.68 -10.54
CA MET A 139 -4.61 -27.70 -10.55
C MET A 139 -5.18 -29.07 -10.15
N ARG A 140 -5.96 -29.15 -9.06
CA ARG A 140 -6.61 -30.41 -8.65
C ARG A 140 -7.58 -30.96 -9.69
N GLU A 141 -8.34 -30.10 -10.34
CA GLU A 141 -9.25 -30.50 -11.43
C GLU A 141 -8.46 -31.07 -12.63
N SER A 142 -7.37 -30.40 -13.01
CA SER A 142 -6.46 -30.87 -14.06
C SER A 142 -5.81 -32.21 -13.70
N ASP A 143 -5.29 -32.36 -12.49
CA ASP A 143 -4.65 -33.59 -12.01
C ASP A 143 -5.61 -34.79 -12.05
N MET A 144 -6.89 -34.57 -11.69
CA MET A 144 -7.92 -35.59 -11.77
C MET A 144 -8.16 -36.05 -13.22
N ILE A 145 -8.17 -35.13 -14.19
CA ILE A 145 -8.33 -35.46 -15.61
C ILE A 145 -7.11 -36.25 -16.10
N THR A 146 -5.91 -35.79 -15.78
CA THR A 146 -4.65 -36.46 -16.14
C THR A 146 -4.60 -37.88 -15.58
N MET A 147 -5.01 -38.07 -14.31
CA MET A 147 -5.03 -39.39 -13.69
C MET A 147 -6.02 -40.35 -14.37
N LYS A 148 -7.22 -39.87 -14.74
CA LYS A 148 -8.18 -40.69 -15.51
C LYS A 148 -7.65 -41.06 -16.89
N LEU A 149 -7.01 -40.11 -17.58
CA LEU A 149 -6.40 -40.35 -18.89
C LEU A 149 -5.30 -41.40 -18.81
N LEU A 150 -4.46 -41.32 -17.77
CA LEU A 150 -3.39 -42.30 -17.52
C LEU A 150 -3.96 -43.70 -17.26
N GLN A 151 -4.97 -43.83 -16.39
CA GLN A 151 -5.65 -45.10 -16.13
C GLN A 151 -6.25 -45.71 -17.41
N GLU A 152 -6.87 -44.89 -18.24
CA GLU A 152 -7.47 -45.32 -19.50
C GLU A 152 -6.40 -45.69 -20.55
N SER A 153 -5.25 -45.02 -20.52
CA SER A 153 -4.09 -45.41 -21.32
C SER A 153 -3.56 -46.79 -20.91
N ASP A 154 -3.40 -47.03 -19.60
CA ASP A 154 -2.95 -48.31 -19.06
C ASP A 154 -3.93 -49.45 -19.36
N ARG A 155 -5.24 -49.18 -19.28
CA ARG A 155 -6.28 -50.15 -19.64
C ARG A 155 -6.17 -50.54 -21.12
N ARG A 156 -6.07 -49.55 -22.01
CA ARG A 156 -5.91 -49.79 -23.45
C ARG A 156 -4.61 -50.53 -23.77
N ALA A 157 -3.52 -50.24 -23.07
CA ALA A 157 -2.25 -50.97 -23.24
C ALA A 157 -2.39 -52.46 -22.93
N LYS A 158 -3.08 -52.82 -21.83
CA LYS A 158 -3.35 -54.22 -21.49
C LYS A 158 -4.23 -54.93 -22.52
N GLU A 159 -5.24 -54.23 -23.06
CA GLU A 159 -6.09 -54.78 -24.13
C GLU A 159 -5.30 -55.05 -25.41
N VAL A 160 -4.40 -54.13 -25.79
CA VAL A 160 -3.50 -54.33 -26.93
C VAL A 160 -2.61 -55.55 -26.70
N GLU A 161 -2.01 -55.71 -25.51
CA GLU A 161 -1.18 -56.86 -25.18
C GLU A 161 -1.95 -58.20 -25.29
N MET A 162 -3.20 -58.25 -24.81
CA MET A 162 -4.04 -59.45 -24.96
C MET A 162 -4.35 -59.76 -26.43
N LEU A 163 -4.71 -58.74 -27.22
CA LEU A 163 -5.01 -58.90 -28.65
C LEU A 163 -3.77 -59.36 -29.43
N GLU A 164 -2.58 -58.88 -29.08
CA GLU A 164 -1.32 -59.35 -29.66
C GLU A 164 -1.09 -60.84 -29.37
N GLN A 165 -1.34 -61.29 -28.14
CA GLN A 165 -1.25 -62.71 -27.78
C GLN A 165 -2.25 -63.57 -28.56
N ASP A 166 -3.50 -63.13 -28.69
CA ASP A 166 -4.53 -63.88 -29.41
C ASP A 166 -4.29 -63.91 -30.92
N LEU A 167 -3.80 -62.80 -31.49
CA LEU A 167 -3.34 -62.76 -32.88
C LEU A 167 -2.21 -63.77 -33.12
N GLN A 168 -1.26 -63.87 -32.19
CA GLN A 168 -0.16 -64.84 -32.28
C GLN A 168 -0.68 -66.28 -32.25
N LYS A 169 -1.63 -66.61 -31.36
CA LYS A 169 -2.29 -67.92 -31.34
C LYS A 169 -3.04 -68.22 -32.63
N ALA A 170 -3.80 -67.26 -33.15
CA ALA A 170 -4.56 -67.42 -34.39
C ALA A 170 -3.64 -67.66 -35.59
N ARG A 171 -2.53 -66.92 -35.71
CA ARG A 171 -1.50 -67.14 -36.74
C ARG A 171 -0.90 -68.54 -36.65
N GLU A 172 -0.62 -69.04 -35.45
CA GLU A 172 -0.10 -70.40 -35.28
C GLU A 172 -1.14 -71.46 -35.65
N ALA A 173 -2.40 -71.29 -35.27
CA ALA A 173 -3.50 -72.17 -35.68
C ALA A 173 -3.71 -72.17 -37.21
N GLU A 174 -3.59 -70.99 -37.84
CA GLU A 174 -3.60 -70.86 -39.30
C GLU A 174 -2.43 -71.61 -39.94
N ARG A 175 -1.21 -71.46 -39.40
CA ARG A 175 -0.01 -72.18 -39.86
C ARG A 175 -0.21 -73.70 -39.79
N ILE A 176 -0.75 -74.20 -38.68
CA ILE A 176 -1.06 -75.62 -38.48
C ILE A 176 -2.13 -76.11 -39.47
N THR A 177 -3.22 -75.35 -39.64
CA THR A 177 -4.31 -75.72 -40.55
C THR A 177 -3.82 -75.74 -42.00
N LYS A 178 -3.02 -74.76 -42.41
CA LYS A 178 -2.35 -74.74 -43.72
C LYS A 178 -1.46 -75.97 -43.91
N GLN A 179 -0.66 -76.33 -42.90
CA GLN A 179 0.17 -77.53 -42.96
C GLN A 179 -0.66 -78.81 -43.11
N ARG A 180 -1.74 -78.97 -42.33
CA ARG A 180 -2.67 -80.12 -42.44
C ARG A 180 -3.42 -80.18 -43.78
N LEU A 181 -3.81 -79.04 -44.34
CA LEU A 181 -4.44 -78.99 -45.66
C LEU A 181 -3.47 -79.39 -46.78
N LEU A 182 -2.18 -79.04 -46.66
CA LEU A 182 -1.16 -79.51 -47.59
C LEU A 182 -0.98 -81.04 -47.49
N GLU A 183 -1.12 -81.62 -46.30
CA GLU A 183 -1.11 -83.08 -46.10
C GLU A 183 -2.35 -83.76 -46.72
N LEU A 184 -3.53 -83.11 -46.69
CA LEU A 184 -4.78 -83.63 -47.28
C LEU A 184 -4.91 -83.39 -48.79
N GLY A 185 -4.33 -82.29 -49.31
CA GLY A 185 -4.38 -81.89 -50.72
C GLY A 185 -3.57 -82.79 -51.66
N ASN A 186 -2.95 -83.85 -51.15
CA ASN A 186 -2.14 -84.78 -51.93
C ASN A 186 -2.92 -85.98 -52.51
N ILE A 187 -4.25 -85.87 -52.62
CA ILE A 187 -5.09 -86.85 -53.32
C ILE A 187 -5.89 -86.15 -54.42
N CYS A 188 -5.50 -86.45 -55.66
CA CYS A 188 -6.16 -86.18 -56.95
C CYS A 188 -5.72 -84.91 -57.73
N GLN A 189 -4.81 -85.13 -58.67
CA GLN A 189 -4.73 -84.49 -59.99
C GLN A 189 -5.14 -85.57 -61.03
N PRO A 190 -5.74 -85.28 -62.22
CA PRO A 190 -5.16 -84.29 -63.16
C PRO A 190 -6.08 -83.58 -64.20
N SER A 191 -5.72 -82.33 -64.56
CA SER A 191 -5.55 -81.79 -65.94
C SER A 191 -6.74 -81.66 -66.95
N PRO A 192 -6.55 -81.09 -68.17
CA PRO A 192 -6.49 -79.66 -68.60
C PRO A 192 -7.61 -79.32 -69.66
N THR A 193 -7.92 -78.10 -70.12
CA THR A 193 -7.19 -77.31 -71.15
C THR A 193 -7.99 -76.01 -71.52
N LYS A 194 -7.33 -74.84 -71.41
CA LYS A 194 -7.30 -73.59 -72.23
C LYS A 194 -8.55 -72.85 -72.81
N GLY A 195 -8.54 -71.51 -72.58
CA GLY A 195 -9.08 -70.43 -73.44
C GLY A 195 -9.18 -69.08 -72.68
N LEU A 196 -8.15 -68.19 -72.70
CA LEU A 196 -8.05 -66.85 -73.36
C LEU A 196 -9.12 -65.81 -72.87
N THR A 197 -8.85 -64.61 -72.34
CA THR A 197 -7.99 -63.43 -72.70
C THR A 197 -7.79 -62.49 -71.47
N GLN A 198 -6.59 -62.01 -71.12
CA GLN A 198 -6.01 -60.63 -71.26
C GLN A 198 -6.91 -59.45 -70.80
N ASP A 199 -6.48 -58.44 -70.01
CA ASP A 199 -5.20 -57.70 -69.99
C ASP A 199 -4.94 -56.91 -68.68
N THR A 200 -3.63 -56.68 -68.42
CA THR A 200 -2.88 -55.52 -67.83
C THR A 200 -3.63 -54.36 -67.14
N SER A 201 -3.15 -53.71 -66.07
CA SER A 201 -1.78 -53.32 -65.69
C SER A 201 -1.67 -52.86 -64.23
N GLU A 202 -0.43 -52.86 -63.73
CA GLU A 202 0.08 -52.17 -62.54
C GLU A 202 -0.50 -50.76 -62.34
N ASN A 203 -0.79 -50.38 -61.09
CA ASN A 203 -0.31 -49.10 -60.58
C ASN A 203 -0.26 -49.04 -59.04
N ASP A 204 0.73 -48.29 -58.60
CA ASP A 204 1.13 -48.01 -57.23
C ASP A 204 0.05 -47.35 -56.34
N ASN A 205 0.38 -47.40 -55.04
CA ASN A 205 0.18 -46.33 -54.06
C ASN A 205 -1.13 -46.25 -53.25
N LYS A 206 -0.92 -46.52 -51.95
CA LYS A 206 -1.27 -45.67 -50.81
C LYS A 206 -2.75 -45.60 -50.42
N ILE A 207 -3.10 -46.40 -49.41
CA ILE A 207 -4.25 -46.20 -48.52
C ILE A 207 -4.18 -44.77 -47.96
N PRO A 208 -5.26 -43.96 -47.99
CA PRO A 208 -5.24 -42.61 -47.46
C PRO A 208 -5.06 -42.66 -45.93
N ARG A 209 -3.87 -42.26 -45.46
CA ARG A 209 -3.73 -41.75 -44.09
C ARG A 209 -4.44 -40.40 -44.07
N GLN A 210 -5.57 -40.32 -43.40
CA GLN A 210 -6.22 -39.04 -43.14
C GLN A 210 -5.26 -38.23 -42.26
N ASP A 211 -4.83 -37.09 -42.81
CA ASP A 211 -3.69 -36.30 -42.37
C ASP A 211 -4.02 -35.54 -41.08
N VAL A 212 -3.72 -36.16 -39.93
CA VAL A 212 -3.91 -35.62 -38.57
C VAL A 212 -3.21 -34.26 -38.38
N ASP A 213 -2.20 -33.96 -39.19
CA ASP A 213 -1.50 -32.67 -39.20
C ASP A 213 -2.36 -31.51 -39.72
N THR A 214 -3.35 -31.78 -40.58
CA THR A 214 -4.20 -30.72 -41.15
C THR A 214 -5.26 -30.25 -40.16
N GLU A 215 -5.74 -31.16 -39.31
CA GLU A 215 -6.72 -30.87 -38.27
C GLU A 215 -6.05 -30.20 -37.06
N TYR A 216 -4.84 -30.62 -36.69
CA TYR A 216 -4.04 -29.98 -35.65
C TYR A 216 -3.67 -28.54 -36.00
N LYS A 217 -3.25 -28.28 -37.25
CA LYS A 217 -2.97 -26.91 -37.74
C LYS A 217 -4.21 -26.03 -37.77
N ARG A 218 -5.38 -26.61 -38.07
CA ARG A 218 -6.66 -25.88 -38.07
C ARG A 218 -7.09 -25.51 -36.64
N LEU A 219 -6.97 -26.43 -35.69
CA LEU A 219 -7.24 -26.16 -34.27
C LEU A 219 -6.25 -25.15 -33.66
N SER A 220 -4.95 -25.23 -33.98
CA SER A 220 -3.97 -24.26 -33.51
C SER A 220 -4.25 -22.84 -34.02
N LEU A 221 -4.79 -22.69 -35.23
CA LEU A 221 -5.13 -21.38 -35.78
C LEU A 221 -6.37 -20.78 -35.10
N GLU A 222 -7.36 -21.60 -34.73
CA GLU A 222 -8.58 -21.16 -34.05
C GLU A 222 -8.27 -20.69 -32.62
N ILE A 223 -7.38 -21.40 -31.91
CA ILE A 223 -6.96 -21.07 -30.54
C ILE A 223 -6.19 -19.73 -30.48
N GLU A 224 -5.30 -19.46 -31.44
CA GLU A 224 -4.54 -18.20 -31.48
C GLU A 224 -5.46 -17.01 -31.83
N LYS A 225 -6.52 -17.24 -32.61
CA LYS A 225 -7.49 -16.21 -33.01
C LYS A 225 -8.35 -15.72 -31.84
N GLU A 226 -8.76 -16.61 -30.94
CA GLU A 226 -9.51 -16.22 -29.73
C GLU A 226 -8.63 -15.50 -28.68
N ARG A 227 -7.31 -15.79 -28.63
CA ARG A 227 -6.39 -15.14 -27.69
C ARG A 227 -6.10 -13.67 -28.03
N ILE A 228 -6.31 -13.23 -29.27
CA ILE A 228 -6.07 -11.85 -29.72
C ILE A 228 -7.33 -10.96 -29.56
N LEU A 229 -8.50 -11.56 -29.35
CA LEU A 229 -9.78 -10.87 -29.25
C LEU A 229 -10.28 -10.66 -27.80
N THR A 230 -9.48 -11.04 -26.79
CA THR A 230 -9.77 -10.86 -25.35
C THR A 230 -8.64 -10.09 -24.68
#